data_AF-A0A5F1ZTW3-F1
#
_entry.id   AF-A0A5F1ZTW3-F1
#
_cell.length_a   1.000
_cell.length_b   1.000
_cell.length_c   1.000
_cell.angle_alpha   90.00
_cell.angle_beta   90.00
_cell.angle_gamma   90.00
#
_symmetry.space_group_name_H-M   'P 1'
#
loop_
_entity.id
_entity.type
_entity.pdbx_description
1 polymer ?
#
loop_
_entity_poly.entity_id
_entity_poly.type
_entity_poly.pdbx_seq_one_letter_code
_entity_poly.pdbx_strand_id
1 'polypeptide(L)'
;MKLNEIKELNKLLQTGTKTKNEPASLYVDNLHTSFLEFEENYILPSTSVFEIEFPAAESFLKSLLHLAPELVANCLVLPEPRPKRDIDRLFLIKPFYTEGEIFRENSPDIWQDKLPPYAIVTSFHLMHLGGANKEEIFQPASQGKTMSVYTKRVYFSVRVVPLDSLKVHEGAVIDFSPKKYQESDFMVQISREATEGVRHTYSEIFDEVDYSKQIAIIHETLGITSGDWTLGKIFAPIAVEYLTLTARFLDPSLESIAKDFISFHQVVDLLLRPDSMTLEESARNFFFAWLRSHKAERTISPSGNMAWKILREERT
;
A
#
# COMPACT_ATOMS: atom_id res chain seq x y z
N MET A 1 -6.46 18.61 4.33
CA MET A 1 -7.73 18.74 3.54
C MET A 1 -8.96 18.74 4.47
N LYS A 2 -9.98 19.52 4.12
CA LYS A 2 -11.27 19.62 4.84
C LYS A 2 -12.23 18.52 4.42
N LEU A 3 -13.24 18.23 5.25
CA LEU A 3 -14.23 17.18 4.98
C LEU A 3 -14.96 17.34 3.63
N ASN A 4 -15.37 18.55 3.27
CA ASN A 4 -16.06 18.79 1.99
C ASN A 4 -15.16 18.50 0.78
N GLU A 5 -13.87 18.81 0.88
CA GLU A 5 -12.87 18.52 -0.16
C GLU A 5 -12.70 17.00 -0.31
N ILE A 6 -12.62 16.26 0.80
CA ILE A 6 -12.56 14.78 0.80
C ILE A 6 -13.79 14.19 0.13
N LYS A 7 -14.99 14.68 0.47
CA LYS A 7 -16.25 14.21 -0.13
C LYS A 7 -16.27 14.44 -1.65
N GLU A 8 -15.72 15.57 -2.11
CA GLU A 8 -15.60 15.88 -3.52
C GLU A 8 -14.62 14.95 -4.25
N LEU A 9 -13.45 14.67 -3.65
CA LEU A 9 -12.51 13.69 -4.18
C LEU A 9 -13.11 12.27 -4.19
N ASN A 10 -13.85 11.88 -3.15
CA ASN A 10 -14.54 10.59 -3.11
C ASN A 10 -15.56 10.48 -4.24
N LYS A 11 -16.33 11.55 -4.52
CA LYS A 11 -17.26 11.60 -5.64
C LYS A 11 -16.56 11.49 -6.99
N LEU A 12 -15.38 12.11 -7.14
CA LEU A 12 -14.54 11.96 -8.33
C LEU A 12 -14.12 10.50 -8.56
N LEU A 13 -13.80 9.76 -7.49
CA LEU A 13 -13.37 8.36 -7.54
C LEU A 13 -14.53 7.36 -7.70
N GLN A 14 -15.79 7.79 -7.56
CA GLN A 14 -17.00 6.97 -7.79
C GLN A 14 -17.28 6.77 -9.28
N THR A 15 -16.29 6.29 -10.01
CA THR A 15 -16.41 5.88 -11.41
C THR A 15 -16.45 4.35 -11.47
N GLY A 16 -17.34 3.78 -12.29
CA GLY A 16 -17.36 2.33 -12.49
C GLY A 16 -16.03 1.86 -13.09
N THR A 17 -15.48 0.73 -12.60
CA THR A 17 -14.21 0.11 -13.05
C THR A 17 -14.26 -0.48 -14.46
N LYS A 18 -15.07 0.07 -15.36
CA LYS A 18 -15.21 -0.45 -16.74
C LYS A 18 -14.01 -0.10 -17.62
N THR A 19 -13.21 0.88 -17.22
CA THR A 19 -12.01 1.31 -17.93
C THR A 19 -10.80 0.54 -17.39
N LYS A 20 -9.99 -0.01 -18.30
CA LYS A 20 -8.73 -0.69 -17.96
C LYS A 20 -7.60 0.32 -17.77
N ASN A 21 -6.56 -0.09 -17.06
CA ASN A 21 -5.32 0.68 -17.00
C ASN A 21 -4.69 0.85 -18.38
N GLU A 22 -4.09 2.02 -18.61
CA GLU A 22 -3.17 2.21 -19.73
C GLU A 22 -1.96 1.28 -19.58
N PRO A 23 -1.33 0.84 -20.68
CA PRO A 23 -0.13 0.03 -20.61
C PRO A 23 0.98 0.73 -19.81
N ALA A 24 1.46 0.04 -18.78
CA ALA A 24 2.52 0.53 -17.90
C ALA A 24 3.47 -0.59 -17.52
N SER A 25 4.74 -0.24 -17.33
CA SER A 25 5.72 -1.15 -16.73
C SER A 25 5.83 -0.87 -15.24
N LEU A 26 5.85 -1.93 -14.43
CA LEU A 26 6.01 -1.84 -12.99
C LEU A 26 7.48 -1.99 -12.60
N TYR A 27 7.93 -1.12 -11.69
CA TYR A 27 9.30 -1.14 -11.19
C TYR A 27 9.34 -0.99 -9.67
N VAL A 28 10.46 -1.40 -9.09
CA VAL A 28 10.90 -1.00 -7.74
C VAL A 28 12.27 -0.34 -7.87
N ASP A 29 12.48 0.81 -7.25
CA ASP A 29 13.77 1.50 -7.26
C ASP A 29 14.73 1.02 -6.15
N ASN A 30 15.92 1.60 -6.11
CA ASN A 30 16.94 1.36 -5.08
C ASN A 30 16.57 1.89 -3.68
N LEU A 31 15.48 2.66 -3.55
CA LEU A 31 14.90 3.09 -2.29
C LEU A 31 13.73 2.18 -1.87
N HIS A 32 13.57 1.02 -2.51
CA HIS A 32 12.49 0.07 -2.26
C HIS A 32 11.09 0.66 -2.49
N THR A 33 10.99 1.68 -3.35
CA THR A 33 9.72 2.34 -3.68
C THR A 33 9.23 1.85 -5.04
N SER A 34 7.99 1.36 -5.10
CA SER A 34 7.37 0.93 -6.35
C SER A 34 6.86 2.10 -7.18
N PHE A 35 6.97 1.98 -8.50
CA PHE A 35 6.38 2.93 -9.44
C PHE A 35 5.90 2.29 -10.74
N LEU A 36 4.83 2.85 -11.30
CA LEU A 36 4.40 2.59 -12.67
C LEU A 36 5.07 3.58 -13.60
N GLU A 37 5.61 3.10 -14.72
CA GLU A 37 6.10 3.93 -15.82
C GLU A 37 5.19 3.74 -17.04
N PHE A 38 4.51 4.82 -17.43
CA PHE A 38 3.60 4.88 -18.57
C PHE A 38 4.33 5.35 -19.84
N GLU A 39 3.72 5.16 -21.01
CA GLU A 39 4.25 5.75 -22.24
C GLU A 39 4.00 7.27 -22.31
N GLU A 40 2.82 7.70 -21.85
CA GLU A 40 2.37 9.08 -21.86
C GLU A 40 2.85 9.86 -20.63
N ASN A 41 3.17 11.15 -20.86
CA ASN A 41 3.48 12.07 -19.78
C ASN A 41 2.19 12.61 -19.16
N TYR A 42 2.17 12.77 -17.84
CA TYR A 42 1.20 13.59 -17.14
C TYR A 42 1.91 14.70 -16.34
N ILE A 43 1.13 15.68 -15.90
CA ILE A 43 1.63 16.74 -15.01
C ILE A 43 1.46 16.26 -13.58
N LEU A 44 2.58 16.00 -12.89
CA LEU A 44 2.58 15.87 -11.44
C LEU A 44 2.38 17.27 -10.85
N PRO A 45 1.29 17.52 -10.10
CA PRO A 45 0.98 18.85 -9.62
C PRO A 45 1.94 19.29 -8.52
N SER A 46 2.18 20.60 -8.45
CA SER A 46 2.85 21.21 -7.29
C SER A 46 1.92 21.10 -6.07
N THR A 47 2.49 20.74 -4.92
CA THR A 47 1.78 20.71 -3.63
C THR A 47 2.63 21.33 -2.52
N SER A 48 2.01 21.63 -1.39
CA SER A 48 2.72 22.03 -0.18
C SER A 48 3.69 20.92 0.28
N VAL A 49 4.85 21.32 0.80
CA VAL A 49 5.81 20.40 1.43
C VAL A 49 5.35 19.92 2.82
N PHE A 50 4.29 20.52 3.35
CA PHE A 50 3.76 20.24 4.69
C PHE A 50 2.53 19.35 4.69
N GLU A 51 1.75 19.36 3.60
CA GLU A 51 0.57 18.52 3.41
C GLU A 51 0.16 18.51 1.94
N ILE A 52 -0.68 17.55 1.55
CA ILE A 52 -1.27 17.54 0.21
C ILE A 52 -2.49 18.47 0.18
N GLU A 53 -2.41 19.48 -0.69
CA GLU A 53 -3.49 20.44 -0.91
C GLU A 53 -4.56 19.85 -1.84
N PHE A 54 -5.83 20.18 -1.61
CA PHE A 54 -6.96 19.69 -2.40
C PHE A 54 -6.78 19.85 -3.92
N PRO A 55 -6.38 21.02 -4.47
CA PRO A 55 -6.20 21.17 -5.92
C PRO A 55 -5.15 20.21 -6.50
N ALA A 56 -4.08 19.92 -5.75
CA ALA A 56 -3.05 18.98 -6.16
C ALA A 56 -3.58 17.54 -6.14
N ALA A 57 -4.26 17.14 -5.05
CA ALA A 57 -4.90 15.82 -4.97
C ALA A 57 -5.93 15.62 -6.09
N GLU A 58 -6.78 16.60 -6.36
CA GLU A 58 -7.80 16.54 -7.40
C GLU A 58 -7.18 16.40 -8.79
N SER A 59 -6.18 17.24 -9.11
CA SER A 59 -5.46 17.19 -10.39
C SER A 59 -4.79 15.84 -10.59
N PHE A 60 -4.09 15.34 -9.57
CA PHE A 60 -3.41 14.05 -9.61
C PHE A 60 -4.39 12.89 -9.80
N LEU A 61 -5.48 12.85 -9.04
CA LEU A 61 -6.49 11.79 -9.13
C LEU A 61 -7.21 11.78 -10.49
N LYS A 62 -7.44 12.95 -11.10
CA LYS A 62 -7.96 13.04 -12.48
C LYS A 62 -7.01 12.40 -13.49
N SER A 63 -5.71 12.64 -13.39
CA SER A 63 -4.70 11.97 -14.23
C SER A 63 -4.67 10.47 -13.98
N LEU A 64 -4.73 10.04 -12.73
CA LEU A 64 -4.71 8.62 -12.34
C LEU A 64 -5.97 7.87 -12.77
N LEU A 65 -7.14 8.50 -12.75
CA LEU A 65 -8.37 7.92 -13.29
C LEU A 65 -8.30 7.68 -14.80
N HIS A 66 -7.46 8.42 -15.51
CA HIS A 66 -7.19 8.18 -16.92
C HIS A 66 -6.14 7.10 -17.13
N LEU A 67 -5.00 7.18 -16.43
CA LEU A 67 -3.84 6.30 -16.63
C LEU A 67 -3.97 4.93 -15.96
N ALA A 68 -4.45 4.88 -14.72
CA ALA A 68 -4.58 3.65 -13.93
C ALA A 68 -5.90 3.60 -13.14
N PRO A 69 -7.07 3.64 -13.81
CA PRO A 69 -8.37 3.56 -13.16
C PRO A 69 -8.54 2.35 -12.22
N GLU A 70 -7.98 1.19 -12.53
CA GLU A 70 -8.12 -0.01 -11.69
C GLU A 70 -7.40 0.12 -10.33
N LEU A 71 -6.47 1.08 -10.21
CA LEU A 71 -5.70 1.36 -8.99
C LEU A 71 -6.41 2.33 -8.04
N VAL A 72 -7.32 3.19 -8.55
CA VAL A 72 -7.92 4.29 -7.77
C VAL A 72 -9.44 4.31 -7.79
N ALA A 73 -10.09 3.68 -8.76
CA ALA A 73 -11.54 3.72 -8.89
C ALA A 73 -12.24 3.00 -7.73
N ASN A 74 -13.32 3.61 -7.27
CA ASN A 74 -14.09 3.19 -6.11
C ASN A 74 -13.21 3.05 -4.85
N CYS A 75 -12.22 3.91 -4.70
CA CYS A 75 -11.55 4.14 -3.42
C CYS A 75 -12.15 5.33 -2.69
N LEU A 76 -11.82 5.44 -1.41
CA LEU A 76 -12.09 6.61 -0.58
C LEU A 76 -10.76 7.27 -0.20
N VAL A 77 -10.70 8.59 -0.27
CA VAL A 77 -9.57 9.39 0.21
C VAL A 77 -9.53 9.34 1.75
N LEU A 78 -8.37 8.98 2.28
CA LEU A 78 -8.08 9.09 3.70
C LEU A 78 -7.42 10.44 4.00
N PRO A 79 -8.01 11.28 4.88
CA PRO A 79 -7.43 12.59 5.21
C PRO A 79 -6.19 12.53 6.05
N GLU A 80 -6.12 11.57 6.98
CA GLU A 80 -4.96 11.42 7.85
C GLU A 80 -4.04 10.32 7.31
N PRO A 81 -2.75 10.63 7.10
CA PRO A 81 -1.79 9.63 6.69
C PRO A 81 -1.54 8.67 7.87
N ARG A 82 -1.40 7.39 7.56
CA ARG A 82 -0.97 6.34 8.50
C ARG A 82 0.19 5.63 7.83
N PRO A 83 1.48 5.87 8.16
CA PRO A 83 2.05 6.77 9.19
C PRO A 83 1.54 8.21 9.23
N LYS A 84 1.43 8.81 10.43
CA LYS A 84 1.19 10.27 10.56
C LYS A 84 2.35 11.13 10.01
N ARG A 85 3.50 10.50 9.72
CA ARG A 85 4.71 11.15 9.19
C ARG A 85 4.73 11.29 7.67
N ASP A 86 3.89 10.56 6.96
CA ASP A 86 3.86 10.53 5.49
C ASP A 86 3.01 11.68 4.95
N ILE A 87 3.37 12.91 5.33
CA ILE A 87 2.67 14.14 4.96
C ILE A 87 2.75 14.45 3.45
N ASP A 88 3.69 13.83 2.76
CA ASP A 88 3.94 13.94 1.32
C ASP A 88 3.12 12.94 0.47
N ARG A 89 2.28 12.11 1.11
CA ARG A 89 1.56 11.02 0.45
C ARG A 89 0.05 11.16 0.46
N LEU A 90 -0.57 10.86 -0.68
CA LEU A 90 -2.02 10.80 -0.83
C LEU A 90 -2.47 9.38 -0.53
N PHE A 91 -3.32 9.20 0.48
CA PHE A 91 -3.81 7.89 0.89
C PHE A 91 -5.23 7.64 0.38
N LEU A 92 -5.43 6.46 -0.18
CA LEU A 92 -6.71 5.90 -0.57
C LEU A 92 -6.95 4.61 0.22
N ILE A 93 -8.21 4.33 0.52
CA ILE A 93 -8.65 3.08 1.16
C ILE A 93 -9.80 2.46 0.39
N LYS A 94 -9.79 1.13 0.31
CA LYS A 94 -10.87 0.32 -0.26
C LYS A 94 -11.14 -0.90 0.63
N PRO A 95 -12.09 -0.80 1.56
CA PRO A 95 -12.53 -1.94 2.38
C PRO A 95 -13.16 -3.04 1.53
N PHE A 96 -12.98 -4.31 1.91
CA PHE A 96 -13.54 -5.45 1.17
C PHE A 96 -13.79 -6.69 2.06
N TYR A 97 -14.69 -7.57 1.61
CA TYR A 97 -15.02 -8.85 2.22
C TYR A 97 -14.37 -10.03 1.50
N THR A 98 -14.22 -11.15 2.20
CA THR A 98 -13.65 -12.40 1.68
C THR A 98 -14.65 -13.30 0.95
N GLU A 99 -15.96 -13.20 1.26
CA GLU A 99 -17.00 -14.13 0.80
C GLU A 99 -17.58 -13.80 -0.59
N GLY A 100 -16.78 -13.30 -1.53
CA GLY A 100 -17.29 -12.98 -2.88
C GLY A 100 -18.21 -11.76 -2.94
N GLU A 101 -18.48 -11.09 -1.81
CA GLU A 101 -19.02 -9.72 -1.73
C GLU A 101 -17.92 -8.72 -2.12
N ILE A 102 -17.41 -8.93 -3.34
CA ILE A 102 -16.34 -8.16 -3.96
C ILE A 102 -16.91 -6.78 -4.32
N PHE A 103 -16.42 -5.75 -3.64
CA PHE A 103 -16.53 -4.33 -4.00
C PHE A 103 -17.94 -3.76 -4.22
N ARG A 104 -19.00 -4.34 -3.65
CA ARG A 104 -20.36 -3.92 -4.01
C ARG A 104 -20.87 -2.65 -3.35
N GLU A 105 -20.34 -2.20 -2.22
CA GLU A 105 -20.80 -0.95 -1.63
C GLU A 105 -19.69 -0.25 -0.83
N ASN A 106 -19.17 0.84 -1.40
CA ASN A 106 -18.57 1.93 -0.62
C ASN A 106 -19.68 2.70 0.11
N SER A 107 -20.44 2.00 0.94
CA SER A 107 -21.52 2.58 1.73
C SER A 107 -21.13 2.50 3.20
N PRO A 108 -20.70 3.63 3.78
CA PRO A 108 -20.34 3.68 5.19
C PRO A 108 -21.46 3.28 6.15
N ASP A 109 -22.73 3.34 5.70
CA ASP A 109 -23.89 2.93 6.49
C ASP A 109 -23.90 1.42 6.74
N ILE A 110 -23.48 0.61 5.77
CA ILE A 110 -23.45 -0.86 5.87
C ILE A 110 -22.31 -1.32 6.79
N TRP A 111 -21.21 -0.56 6.83
CA TRP A 111 -20.05 -0.89 7.67
C TRP A 111 -20.32 -0.75 9.17
N GLN A 112 -21.38 -0.04 9.55
CA GLN A 112 -21.82 0.01 10.95
C GLN A 112 -22.37 -1.33 11.43
N ASP A 113 -23.06 -2.06 10.54
CA ASP A 113 -23.69 -3.35 10.87
C ASP A 113 -22.73 -4.53 10.67
N LYS A 114 -21.89 -4.49 9.62
CA LYS A 114 -20.88 -5.51 9.32
C LYS A 114 -19.60 -4.81 8.89
N LEU A 115 -18.56 -4.84 9.72
CA LEU A 115 -17.25 -4.27 9.34
C LEU A 115 -16.58 -5.15 8.28
N PRO A 116 -16.07 -4.59 7.17
CA PRO A 116 -15.20 -5.34 6.26
C PRO A 116 -13.95 -5.84 6.99
N PRO A 117 -13.57 -7.13 6.87
CA PRO A 117 -12.45 -7.69 7.61
C PRO A 117 -11.09 -7.14 7.18
N TYR A 118 -10.99 -6.62 5.94
CA TYR A 118 -9.75 -6.07 5.38
C TYR A 118 -10.01 -4.78 4.62
N ALA A 119 -8.93 -4.02 4.42
CA ALA A 119 -8.89 -2.90 3.49
C ALA A 119 -7.63 -2.96 2.63
N ILE A 120 -7.76 -2.58 1.37
CA ILE A 120 -6.60 -2.19 0.57
C ILE A 120 -6.32 -0.72 0.88
N VAL A 121 -5.10 -0.42 1.29
CA VAL A 121 -4.60 0.95 1.48
C VAL A 121 -3.56 1.23 0.41
N THR A 122 -3.83 2.21 -0.43
CA THR A 122 -2.94 2.66 -1.49
C THR A 122 -2.41 4.04 -1.14
N SER A 123 -1.10 4.26 -1.22
CA SER A 123 -0.49 5.56 -1.01
C SER A 123 0.29 5.99 -2.24
N PHE A 124 0.23 7.26 -2.60
CA PHE A 124 0.98 7.85 -3.73
C PHE A 124 1.91 8.94 -3.26
N HIS A 125 3.13 8.99 -3.79
CA HIS A 125 4.01 10.13 -3.59
C HIS A 125 3.63 11.23 -4.57
N LEU A 126 3.24 12.40 -4.05
CA LEU A 126 2.95 13.58 -4.88
C LEU A 126 4.17 14.52 -4.99
N MET A 127 5.27 14.16 -4.35
CA MET A 127 6.57 14.78 -4.57
C MET A 127 7.31 14.05 -5.69
N HIS A 128 7.94 14.81 -6.59
CA HIS A 128 8.80 14.21 -7.60
C HIS A 128 10.00 13.52 -6.94
N LEU A 129 10.10 12.21 -7.07
CA LEU A 129 11.21 11.42 -6.57
C LEU A 129 12.28 11.30 -7.65
N GLY A 130 13.34 12.10 -7.52
CA GLY A 130 14.47 12.13 -8.47
C GLY A 130 14.87 13.55 -8.88
N GLY A 131 15.86 13.63 -9.77
CA GLY A 131 16.19 14.87 -10.47
C GLY A 131 15.32 15.02 -11.71
N ALA A 132 14.76 16.21 -11.92
CA ALA A 132 14.09 16.57 -13.17
C ALA A 132 15.02 17.41 -14.04
N ASN A 133 15.07 17.11 -15.33
CA ASN A 133 15.71 17.96 -16.32
C ASN A 133 14.92 19.26 -16.48
N LYS A 134 15.57 20.31 -16.99
CA LYS A 134 14.94 21.64 -17.11
C LYS A 134 13.69 21.60 -17.99
N GLU A 135 13.69 20.75 -19.01
CA GLU A 135 12.61 20.55 -19.97
C GLU A 135 11.40 19.83 -19.36
N GLU A 136 11.60 19.09 -18.27
CA GLU A 136 10.56 18.36 -17.56
C GLU A 136 9.84 19.23 -16.53
N ILE A 137 10.43 20.37 -16.12
CA ILE A 137 9.86 21.28 -15.13
C ILE A 137 8.73 22.10 -15.77
N PHE A 138 7.48 21.79 -15.40
CA PHE A 138 6.31 22.57 -15.79
C PHE A 138 6.19 23.87 -14.98
N GLN A 139 6.39 23.78 -13.67
CA GLN A 139 6.47 24.94 -12.77
C GLN A 139 7.61 24.74 -11.76
N PRO A 140 8.50 25.72 -11.58
CA PRO A 140 9.60 25.61 -10.63
C PRO A 140 9.09 25.53 -9.20
N ALA A 141 9.88 24.90 -8.32
CA ALA A 141 9.61 24.92 -6.90
C ALA A 141 9.61 26.37 -6.38
N SER A 142 8.77 26.64 -5.38
CA SER A 142 8.70 27.93 -4.71
C SER A 142 8.68 27.71 -3.19
N GLN A 143 8.79 28.78 -2.40
CA GLN A 143 8.87 28.64 -0.95
C GLN A 143 7.66 27.87 -0.39
N GLY A 144 7.91 26.73 0.25
CA GLY A 144 6.88 25.87 0.82
C GLY A 144 6.11 25.01 -0.18
N LYS A 145 6.44 25.05 -1.49
CA LYS A 145 5.79 24.25 -2.54
C LYS A 145 6.79 23.47 -3.39
N THR A 146 6.41 22.25 -3.73
CA THR A 146 7.19 21.40 -4.64
C THR A 146 7.14 21.93 -6.08
N MET A 147 8.09 21.51 -6.91
CA MET A 147 7.99 21.74 -8.36
C MET A 147 6.85 20.91 -8.96
N SER A 148 6.26 21.40 -10.04
CA SER A 148 5.39 20.60 -10.92
C SER A 148 6.19 20.13 -12.12
N VAL A 149 6.05 18.85 -12.47
CA VAL A 149 6.87 18.21 -13.52
C VAL A 149 6.02 17.40 -14.47
N TYR A 150 6.43 17.39 -15.74
CA TYR A 150 6.02 16.37 -16.69
C TYR A 150 6.74 15.06 -16.34
N THR A 151 5.98 14.02 -16.07
CA THR A 151 6.55 12.73 -15.73
C THR A 151 5.71 11.58 -16.29
N LYS A 152 6.38 10.45 -16.49
CA LYS A 152 5.77 9.17 -16.85
C LYS A 152 5.56 8.27 -15.65
N ARG A 153 5.99 8.71 -14.46
CA ARG A 153 6.11 7.84 -13.29
C ARG A 153 5.04 8.16 -12.26
N VAL A 154 4.41 7.13 -11.74
CA VAL A 154 3.55 7.20 -10.56
C VAL A 154 4.15 6.31 -9.49
N TYR A 155 4.68 6.93 -8.44
CA TYR A 155 5.21 6.22 -7.27
C TYR A 155 4.07 5.89 -6.31
N PHE A 156 3.98 4.63 -5.92
CA PHE A 156 2.87 4.13 -5.13
C PHE A 156 3.28 2.99 -4.20
N SER A 157 2.43 2.70 -3.22
CA SER A 157 2.51 1.49 -2.40
C SER A 157 1.09 0.97 -2.20
N VAL A 158 0.92 -0.35 -2.30
CA VAL A 158 -0.34 -1.03 -2.02
C VAL A 158 -0.14 -2.07 -0.95
N ARG A 159 -0.97 -2.01 0.10
CA ARG A 159 -0.98 -2.99 1.17
C ARG A 159 -2.40 -3.37 1.54
N VAL A 160 -2.59 -4.64 1.90
CA VAL A 160 -3.81 -5.12 2.53
C VAL A 160 -3.61 -5.13 4.04
N VAL A 161 -4.54 -4.51 4.75
CA VAL A 161 -4.54 -4.39 6.21
C VAL A 161 -5.76 -5.09 6.80
N PRO A 162 -5.61 -5.88 7.88
CA PRO A 162 -6.74 -6.41 8.64
C PRO A 162 -7.39 -5.28 9.44
N LEU A 163 -8.72 -5.11 9.34
CA LEU A 163 -9.43 -4.02 10.01
C LEU A 163 -9.97 -4.43 11.37
N ASP A 164 -9.74 -3.57 12.37
CA ASP A 164 -10.38 -3.62 13.68
C ASP A 164 -11.54 -2.63 13.77
N SER A 165 -11.38 -1.43 13.20
CA SER A 165 -12.45 -0.44 13.07
C SER A 165 -12.23 0.55 11.92
N LEU A 166 -13.33 1.13 11.44
CA LEU A 166 -13.36 2.27 10.52
C LEU A 166 -14.03 3.45 11.21
N LYS A 167 -13.44 4.64 11.12
CA LYS A 167 -14.08 5.87 11.58
C LYS A 167 -14.71 6.56 10.39
N VAL A 168 -16.04 6.66 10.42
CA VAL A 168 -16.83 7.31 9.41
C VAL A 168 -17.41 8.59 10.00
N HIS A 169 -17.30 9.69 9.26
CA HIS A 169 -17.93 10.95 9.63
C HIS A 169 -18.64 11.55 8.42
N GLU A 170 -19.95 11.78 8.55
CA GLU A 170 -20.84 12.31 7.52
C GLU A 170 -20.68 11.63 6.14
N GLY A 171 -20.55 10.29 6.13
CA GLY A 171 -20.41 9.50 4.89
C GLY A 171 -19.00 9.47 4.29
N ALA A 172 -17.98 10.00 4.96
CA ALA A 172 -16.58 9.87 4.56
C ALA A 172 -15.79 9.04 5.59
N VAL A 173 -14.85 8.21 5.14
CA VAL A 173 -13.88 7.55 6.03
C VAL A 173 -12.82 8.58 6.41
N ILE A 174 -12.67 8.81 7.71
CA ILE A 174 -11.71 9.78 8.25
C ILE A 174 -10.47 9.11 8.84
N ASP A 175 -10.57 7.87 9.31
CA ASP A 175 -9.47 7.11 9.91
C ASP A 175 -9.83 5.62 9.96
N PHE A 176 -8.85 4.75 10.19
CA PHE A 176 -9.06 3.33 10.43
C PHE A 176 -8.09 2.82 11.49
N SER A 177 -8.46 1.75 12.20
CA SER A 177 -7.57 1.03 13.11
C SER A 177 -7.36 -0.39 12.59
N PRO A 178 -6.10 -0.81 12.34
CA PRO A 178 -5.84 -2.19 11.96
C PRO A 178 -5.88 -3.12 13.18
N LYS A 179 -6.15 -4.41 12.95
CA LYS A 179 -6.00 -5.44 13.98
C LYS A 179 -4.53 -5.51 14.37
N LYS A 180 -4.26 -5.27 15.65
CA LYS A 180 -2.91 -5.45 16.18
C LYS A 180 -2.57 -6.93 16.23
N TYR A 181 -1.32 -7.22 15.92
CA TYR A 181 -0.69 -8.48 16.26
C TYR A 181 -0.85 -8.69 17.78
N GLN A 182 -1.46 -9.81 18.19
CA GLN A 182 -1.50 -10.15 19.62
C GLN A 182 -0.07 -10.45 20.08
N GLU A 183 0.30 -10.01 21.30
CA GLU A 183 1.56 -10.41 21.94
C GLU A 183 1.55 -11.93 22.19
N SER A 184 1.84 -12.69 21.14
CA SER A 184 2.13 -14.11 21.23
C SER A 184 3.54 -14.29 21.83
N ASP A 185 3.91 -15.52 22.18
CA ASP A 185 5.27 -15.87 22.64
C ASP A 185 6.40 -15.32 21.72
N PHE A 186 6.06 -14.98 20.48
CA PHE A 186 6.84 -14.25 19.48
C PHE A 186 7.38 -12.88 19.95
N MET A 187 6.60 -12.12 20.74
CA MET A 187 7.04 -10.86 21.37
C MET A 187 7.83 -11.10 22.66
N VAL A 188 7.47 -12.15 23.42
CA VAL A 188 8.10 -12.51 24.70
C VAL A 188 9.51 -13.07 24.51
N GLN A 189 9.79 -13.79 23.42
CA GLN A 189 11.15 -14.28 23.13
C GLN A 189 12.12 -13.14 22.84
N ILE A 190 11.67 -12.06 22.20
CA ILE A 190 12.48 -10.85 21.97
C ILE A 190 12.72 -10.11 23.30
N SER A 191 11.75 -10.14 24.23
CA SER A 191 11.91 -9.54 25.56
C SER A 191 12.79 -10.37 26.51
N ARG A 192 13.00 -11.67 26.25
CA ARG A 192 13.76 -12.57 27.13
C ARG A 192 15.27 -12.53 26.89
N GLU A 193 15.73 -12.14 25.70
CA GLU A 193 17.17 -11.95 25.44
C GLU A 193 17.69 -10.62 25.99
N ALA A 194 16.81 -9.67 26.32
CA ALA A 194 17.17 -8.45 27.04
C ALA A 194 16.96 -8.67 28.54
N THR A 195 18.01 -9.08 29.26
CA THR A 195 18.10 -8.91 30.71
C THR A 195 18.14 -7.43 31.04
N GLU A 196 16.99 -6.78 31.03
CA GLU A 196 16.61 -5.57 31.78
C GLU A 196 15.21 -5.17 31.31
N GLY A 197 14.28 -5.00 32.25
CA GLY A 197 12.89 -4.74 31.97
C GLY A 197 12.69 -3.55 31.04
N VAL A 198 12.35 -3.84 29.78
CA VAL A 198 11.89 -2.82 28.83
C VAL A 198 10.51 -2.38 29.29
N ARG A 199 10.46 -1.33 30.10
CA ARG A 199 9.30 -0.44 30.10
C ARG A 199 9.22 0.08 28.66
N HIS A 200 8.17 -0.27 27.93
CA HIS A 200 7.82 0.42 26.69
C HIS A 200 7.64 1.90 27.00
N THR A 201 8.71 2.67 26.87
CA THR A 201 8.63 4.11 26.87
C THR A 201 7.97 4.48 25.56
N TYR A 202 6.87 5.25 25.65
CA TYR A 202 6.06 5.77 24.54
C TYR A 202 6.86 6.46 23.40
N SER A 203 8.18 6.63 23.54
CA SER A 203 9.12 7.06 22.51
C SER A 203 9.31 6.06 21.37
N GLU A 204 9.09 4.76 21.56
CA GLU A 204 9.19 3.72 20.49
C GLU A 204 8.10 3.85 19.42
N ILE A 205 7.04 4.61 19.69
CA ILE A 205 6.00 4.97 18.71
C ILE A 205 6.53 6.00 17.68
N PHE A 206 7.70 6.60 17.97
CA PHE A 206 8.31 7.69 17.21
C PHE A 206 9.65 7.34 16.56
N ASP A 207 10.18 6.13 16.70
CA ASP A 207 11.32 5.68 15.90
C ASP A 207 10.86 4.58 14.94
N GLU A 208 11.52 4.45 13.79
CA GLU A 208 11.28 3.34 12.87
C GLU A 208 11.62 2.04 13.61
N VAL A 209 10.61 1.40 14.18
CA VAL A 209 10.77 0.11 14.84
C VAL A 209 11.25 -0.88 13.77
N ASP A 210 12.48 -1.35 13.93
CA ASP A 210 13.05 -2.35 13.03
C ASP A 210 12.37 -3.70 13.28
N TYR A 211 11.44 -4.06 12.39
CA TYR A 211 10.75 -5.33 12.41
C TYR A 211 11.47 -6.44 11.63
N SER A 212 12.72 -6.25 11.21
CA SER A 212 13.45 -7.22 10.37
C SER A 212 13.55 -8.60 11.01
N LYS A 213 13.70 -8.68 12.34
CA LYS A 213 13.71 -9.95 13.08
C LYS A 213 12.36 -10.66 12.98
N GLN A 214 11.26 -9.95 13.20
CA GLN A 214 9.91 -10.48 13.12
C GLN A 214 9.60 -11.00 11.72
N ILE A 215 10.02 -10.26 10.68
CA ILE A 215 9.87 -10.70 9.29
C ILE A 215 10.69 -11.96 9.00
N ALA A 216 11.92 -12.05 9.51
CA ALA A 216 12.73 -13.26 9.34
C ALA A 216 12.06 -14.50 9.96
N ILE A 217 11.50 -14.38 11.17
CA ILE A 217 10.79 -15.50 11.82
C ILE A 217 9.50 -15.84 11.06
N ILE A 218 8.77 -14.85 10.54
CA ILE A 218 7.59 -15.10 9.69
C ILE A 218 7.99 -15.88 8.44
N HIS A 219 9.08 -15.48 7.77
CA HIS A 219 9.59 -16.19 6.60
C HIS A 219 9.97 -17.64 6.94
N GLU A 220 10.66 -17.85 8.06
CA GLU A 220 11.05 -19.18 8.53
C GLU A 220 9.82 -20.04 8.86
N THR A 221 8.86 -19.49 9.59
CA THR A 221 7.62 -20.17 10.01
C THR A 221 6.79 -20.61 8.80
N LEU A 222 6.71 -19.76 7.77
CA LEU A 222 6.01 -20.08 6.53
C LEU A 222 6.83 -21.02 5.63
N GLY A 223 8.14 -21.14 5.85
CA GLY A 223 9.06 -21.92 5.02
C GLY A 223 9.38 -21.23 3.69
N ILE A 224 9.41 -19.91 3.65
CA ILE A 224 9.74 -19.13 2.44
C ILE A 224 11.24 -19.21 2.19
N THR A 225 11.64 -19.73 1.03
CA THR A 225 13.03 -19.77 0.59
C THR A 225 13.33 -18.71 -0.48
N SER A 226 14.61 -18.48 -0.78
CA SER A 226 15.02 -17.62 -1.91
C SER A 226 14.57 -18.15 -3.28
N GLY A 227 14.22 -19.44 -3.38
CA GLY A 227 13.61 -20.01 -4.59
C GLY A 227 12.13 -19.66 -4.72
N ASP A 228 11.45 -19.38 -3.62
CA ASP A 228 10.04 -19.00 -3.60
C ASP A 228 9.84 -17.50 -3.83
N TRP A 229 10.72 -16.68 -3.24
CA TRP A 229 10.66 -15.23 -3.33
C TRP A 229 11.96 -14.65 -3.90
N THR A 230 11.98 -14.47 -5.22
CA THR A 230 13.19 -14.05 -5.95
C THR A 230 13.54 -12.57 -5.78
N LEU A 231 12.57 -11.72 -5.42
CA LEU A 231 12.80 -10.30 -5.18
C LEU A 231 13.57 -10.06 -3.86
N GLY A 232 13.57 -11.02 -2.93
CA GLY A 232 14.34 -10.95 -1.69
C GLY A 232 14.12 -9.63 -0.92
N LYS A 233 15.21 -8.92 -0.62
CA LYS A 233 15.19 -7.63 0.10
C LYS A 233 14.72 -6.45 -0.74
N ILE A 234 14.56 -6.60 -2.06
CA ILE A 234 14.09 -5.50 -2.94
C ILE A 234 12.67 -5.11 -2.55
N PHE A 235 11.83 -6.09 -2.21
CA PHE A 235 10.45 -5.88 -1.79
C PHE A 235 10.05 -6.97 -0.80
N ALA A 236 9.53 -6.58 0.36
CA ALA A 236 9.00 -7.51 1.35
C ALA A 236 7.50 -7.75 1.09
N PRO A 237 7.08 -8.99 0.77
CA PRO A 237 5.68 -9.32 0.45
C PRO A 237 4.76 -9.28 1.68
N ILE A 238 5.35 -9.46 2.86
CA ILE A 238 4.71 -9.31 4.17
C ILE A 238 5.55 -8.32 4.97
N ALA A 239 4.91 -7.37 5.63
CA ALA A 239 5.56 -6.39 6.48
C ALA A 239 4.83 -6.24 7.82
N VAL A 240 5.55 -5.81 8.85
CA VAL A 240 4.96 -5.36 10.10
C VAL A 240 5.04 -3.84 10.13
N GLU A 241 3.90 -3.19 10.26
CA GLU A 241 3.78 -1.74 10.29
C GLU A 241 2.81 -1.38 11.41
N TYR A 242 3.16 -0.47 12.33
CA TYR A 242 2.27 -0.05 13.42
C TYR A 242 1.68 -1.21 14.24
N LEU A 243 2.50 -2.23 14.52
CA LEU A 243 2.08 -3.45 15.23
C LEU A 243 0.98 -4.24 14.52
N THR A 244 0.76 -4.05 13.22
CA THR A 244 -0.08 -4.90 12.38
C THR A 244 0.74 -5.59 11.31
N LEU A 245 0.34 -6.81 10.97
CA LEU A 245 0.85 -7.50 9.80
C LEU A 245 0.12 -6.97 8.55
N THR A 246 0.87 -6.67 7.49
CA THR A 246 0.32 -6.21 6.21
C THR A 246 0.88 -7.06 5.07
N ALA A 247 0.03 -7.41 4.11
CA ALA A 247 0.46 -8.04 2.87
C ALA A 247 0.64 -6.93 1.83
N ARG A 248 1.82 -6.84 1.20
CA ARG A 248 2.15 -5.79 0.23
C ARG A 248 2.09 -6.34 -1.19
N PHE A 249 1.65 -5.53 -2.14
CA PHE A 249 1.39 -5.96 -3.51
C PHE A 249 2.11 -5.10 -4.54
N LEU A 250 2.58 -5.77 -5.59
CA LEU A 250 3.18 -5.19 -6.79
C LEU A 250 2.22 -5.41 -7.97
N ASP A 251 1.05 -4.77 -7.92
CA ASP A 251 0.01 -4.88 -8.94
C ASP A 251 -0.80 -3.58 -9.06
N PRO A 252 -1.11 -3.10 -10.28
CA PRO A 252 -1.86 -1.87 -10.49
C PRO A 252 -3.40 -2.06 -10.51
N SER A 253 -3.92 -3.24 -10.16
CA SER A 253 -5.36 -3.54 -10.13
C SER A 253 -5.80 -3.98 -8.74
N LEU A 254 -6.62 -3.13 -8.09
CA LEU A 254 -7.14 -3.44 -6.75
C LEU A 254 -8.00 -4.71 -6.74
N GLU A 255 -8.65 -5.04 -7.87
CA GLU A 255 -9.43 -6.26 -8.00
C GLU A 255 -8.55 -7.51 -8.06
N SER A 256 -7.46 -7.47 -8.83
CA SER A 256 -6.46 -8.55 -8.86
C SER A 256 -5.84 -8.75 -7.48
N ILE A 257 -5.51 -7.65 -6.80
CA ILE A 257 -4.95 -7.67 -5.43
C ILE A 257 -5.91 -8.32 -4.45
N ALA A 258 -7.20 -7.95 -4.46
CA ALA A 258 -8.19 -8.58 -3.59
C ALA A 258 -8.36 -10.06 -3.89
N LYS A 259 -8.45 -10.47 -5.17
CA LYS A 259 -8.57 -11.89 -5.56
C LYS A 259 -7.38 -12.70 -5.08
N ASP A 260 -6.17 -12.16 -5.27
CA ASP A 260 -4.94 -12.78 -4.78
C ASP A 260 -4.99 -12.93 -3.26
N PHE A 261 -5.22 -11.84 -2.54
CA PHE A 261 -5.25 -11.84 -1.09
C PHE A 261 -6.29 -12.79 -0.51
N ILE A 262 -7.53 -12.77 -1.02
CA ILE A 262 -8.61 -13.66 -0.57
C ILE A 262 -8.18 -15.13 -0.64
N SER A 263 -7.41 -15.49 -1.67
CA SER A 263 -6.94 -16.88 -1.86
C SER A 263 -5.94 -17.33 -0.79
N PHE A 264 -5.32 -16.41 -0.04
CA PHE A 264 -4.34 -16.74 1.00
C PHE A 264 -4.50 -15.97 2.33
N HIS A 265 -5.60 -15.25 2.53
CA HIS A 265 -5.81 -14.39 3.72
C HIS A 265 -5.60 -15.11 5.05
N GLN A 266 -5.90 -16.40 5.12
CA GLN A 266 -5.65 -17.26 6.29
C GLN A 266 -4.19 -17.25 6.76
N VAL A 267 -3.22 -17.02 5.87
CA VAL A 267 -1.80 -16.85 6.24
C VAL A 267 -1.63 -15.64 7.14
N VAL A 268 -2.27 -14.52 6.81
CA VAL A 268 -2.22 -13.29 7.61
C VAL A 268 -2.99 -13.48 8.92
N ASP A 269 -4.17 -14.11 8.88
CA ASP A 269 -4.98 -14.36 10.08
C ASP A 269 -4.27 -15.26 11.09
N LEU A 270 -3.65 -16.34 10.62
CA LEU A 270 -2.87 -17.26 11.45
C LEU A 270 -1.75 -16.51 12.17
N LEU A 271 -1.03 -15.66 11.45
CA LEU A 271 0.07 -14.90 12.04
C LEU A 271 -0.45 -13.90 13.08
N LEU A 272 -1.63 -13.31 12.89
CA LEU A 272 -2.23 -12.40 13.88
C LEU A 272 -2.74 -13.12 15.14
N ARG A 273 -3.13 -14.40 15.04
CA ARG A 273 -3.69 -15.23 16.13
C ARG A 273 -3.25 -16.71 16.01
N PRO A 274 -2.00 -17.04 16.37
CA PRO A 274 -1.44 -18.37 16.15
C PRO A 274 -2.16 -19.49 16.93
N ASP A 275 -2.80 -19.16 18.06
CA ASP A 275 -3.25 -20.16 19.04
C ASP A 275 -4.58 -20.85 18.71
N SER A 276 -5.17 -20.59 17.52
CA SER A 276 -6.55 -21.02 17.24
C SER A 276 -6.84 -21.49 15.82
N MET A 277 -5.85 -21.51 14.92
CA MET A 277 -6.08 -21.82 13.51
C MET A 277 -5.04 -22.81 12.96
N THR A 278 -5.48 -23.77 12.17
CA THR A 278 -4.62 -24.59 11.31
C THR A 278 -4.62 -23.98 9.91
N LEU A 279 -3.44 -23.72 9.33
CA LEU A 279 -3.32 -23.22 7.96
C LEU A 279 -3.81 -24.28 6.97
N GLU A 280 -4.80 -23.93 6.15
CA GLU A 280 -5.23 -24.81 5.06
C GLU A 280 -4.11 -24.94 4.01
N GLU A 281 -3.93 -26.16 3.51
CA GLU A 281 -2.93 -26.45 2.47
C GLU A 281 -3.21 -25.67 1.18
N SER A 282 -4.49 -25.45 0.85
CA SER A 282 -4.95 -24.61 -0.26
C SER A 282 -4.42 -23.18 -0.13
N ALA A 283 -4.65 -22.52 1.01
CA ALA A 283 -4.21 -21.16 1.29
C ALA A 283 -2.68 -21.04 1.24
N ARG A 284 -1.97 -22.04 1.78
CA ARG A 284 -0.51 -22.12 1.66
C ARG A 284 -0.08 -22.21 0.20
N ASN A 285 -0.67 -23.12 -0.58
CA ASN A 285 -0.31 -23.30 -1.98
C ASN A 285 -0.56 -22.04 -2.81
N PHE A 286 -1.68 -21.34 -2.58
CA PHE A 286 -1.96 -20.05 -3.22
C PHE A 286 -0.95 -18.97 -2.85
N PHE A 287 -0.56 -18.89 -1.57
CA PHE A 287 0.47 -17.95 -1.12
C PHE A 287 1.80 -18.19 -1.83
N PHE A 288 2.29 -19.43 -1.86
CA PHE A 288 3.54 -19.77 -2.53
C PHE A 288 3.46 -19.58 -4.05
N ALA A 289 2.31 -19.86 -4.68
CA ALA A 289 2.09 -19.57 -6.09
C ALA A 289 2.11 -18.05 -6.37
N TRP A 290 1.51 -17.23 -5.51
CA TRP A 290 1.59 -15.77 -5.62
C TRP A 290 3.03 -15.28 -5.46
N LEU A 291 3.78 -15.75 -4.47
CA LEU A 291 5.21 -15.40 -4.31
C LEU A 291 6.03 -15.71 -5.56
N ARG A 292 5.94 -16.95 -6.05
CA ARG A 292 6.71 -17.45 -7.20
C ARG A 292 6.33 -16.79 -8.53
N SER A 293 5.11 -16.23 -8.62
CA SER A 293 4.67 -15.52 -9.82
C SER A 293 5.39 -14.20 -10.08
N HIS A 294 6.11 -13.67 -9.08
CA HIS A 294 6.88 -12.44 -9.22
C HIS A 294 8.33 -12.73 -9.61
N LYS A 295 8.76 -12.12 -10.70
CA LYS A 295 10.14 -12.09 -11.17
C LYS A 295 10.60 -10.65 -11.29
N ALA A 296 11.91 -10.46 -11.28
CA ALA A 296 12.51 -9.14 -11.42
C ALA A 296 13.68 -9.16 -12.39
N GLU A 297 13.70 -8.18 -13.28
CA GLU A 297 14.83 -7.91 -14.16
C GLU A 297 15.51 -6.61 -13.72
N ARG A 298 16.82 -6.68 -13.43
CA ARG A 298 17.58 -5.49 -13.04
C ARG A 298 17.74 -4.56 -14.24
N THR A 299 17.49 -3.28 -14.03
CA THR A 299 17.68 -2.21 -15.00
C THR A 299 18.36 -1.00 -14.34
N ILE A 300 18.71 -0.02 -15.16
CA ILE A 300 19.25 1.27 -14.73
C ILE A 300 18.29 2.35 -15.21
N SER A 301 17.80 3.17 -14.29
CA SER A 301 16.98 4.34 -14.60
C SER A 301 17.78 5.38 -15.41
N PRO A 302 17.12 6.31 -16.12
CA PRO A 302 17.80 7.39 -16.85
C PRO A 302 18.77 8.22 -15.99
N SER A 303 18.52 8.34 -14.68
CA SER A 303 19.38 9.05 -13.73
C SER A 303 20.55 8.20 -13.20
N GLY A 304 20.75 6.98 -13.72
CA GLY A 304 21.83 6.07 -13.30
C GLY A 304 21.53 5.24 -12.06
N ASN A 305 20.36 5.42 -11.42
CA ASN A 305 19.97 4.63 -10.25
C ASN A 305 19.52 3.23 -10.67
N MET A 306 19.85 2.22 -9.86
CA MET A 306 19.34 0.86 -10.07
C MET A 306 17.83 0.83 -9.87
N ALA A 307 17.15 0.07 -10.72
CA ALA A 307 15.76 -0.29 -10.55
C ALA A 307 15.55 -1.75 -10.97
N TRP A 308 14.42 -2.33 -10.57
CA TRP A 308 14.03 -3.68 -10.93
C TRP A 308 12.69 -3.61 -11.63
N LYS A 309 12.64 -4.04 -12.89
CA LYS A 309 11.38 -4.24 -13.62
C LYS A 309 10.71 -5.48 -13.06
N ILE A 310 9.49 -5.34 -12.58
CA ILE A 310 8.72 -6.43 -12.02
C ILE A 310 7.96 -7.11 -13.16
N LEU A 311 8.15 -8.41 -13.28
CA LEU A 311 7.45 -9.27 -14.21
C LEU A 311 6.52 -10.19 -13.42
N ARG A 312 5.28 -10.34 -13.87
CA ARG A 312 4.31 -11.24 -13.26
C ARG A 312 3.91 -12.29 -14.27
N GLU A 313 4.13 -13.56 -13.93
CA GLU A 313 3.65 -14.67 -14.76
C GLU A 313 2.16 -14.92 -14.51
N GLU A 314 1.39 -15.16 -15.57
CA GLU A 314 0.00 -15.60 -15.44
C GLU A 314 -0.04 -16.97 -14.75
N ARG A 315 -0.94 -17.10 -13.78
CA ARG A 315 -1.13 -18.38 -13.09
C ARG A 315 -1.97 -19.30 -13.96
N THR A 316 -1.38 -20.41 -14.40
CA THR A 316 -2.09 -21.56 -14.99
C THR A 316 -2.59 -22.50 -13.91
#